data_AF-A0A0C2FVJ5-F1
#
_entry.id   AF-A0A0C2FVJ5-F1
#
_cell.length_a   1.000
_cell.length_b   1.000
_cell.length_c   1.000
_cell.angle_alpha   90.00
_cell.angle_beta   90.00
_cell.angle_gamma   90.00
#
_symmetry.space_group_name_H-M   'P 1'
#
loop_
_entity.id
_entity.type
_entity.pdbx_description
1 polymer ?
#
loop_
_entity_poly.entity_id
_entity_poly.type
_entity_poly.pdbx_seq_one_letter_code
_entity_poly.pdbx_strand_id
1 'polypeptide(L)'
;DPRFENESIAGPAIPYSRDYKRKVEYLHSKLPRAGSNGKCDMIVHRETLFEDSYRHIMEKTPAELRHKLWIEFFGETGLDYGGVTREWFFLLSHEIFNPYYGLFEYSAT
;
A
#
# COMPACT_ATOMS: atom_id res chain seq x y z
N ASP A 1 -7.78 18.02 -30.28
CA ASP A 1 -7.25 16.67 -30.56
C ASP A 1 -8.15 16.05 -31.61
N PRO A 2 -7.60 15.68 -32.78
CA PRO A 2 -8.38 15.23 -33.95
C PRO A 2 -9.24 13.97 -33.68
N ARG A 3 -9.06 13.29 -32.54
CA ARG A 3 -9.91 12.19 -32.08
C ARG A 3 -11.29 12.61 -31.58
N PHE A 4 -11.50 13.89 -31.25
CA PHE A 4 -12.81 14.41 -30.81
C PHE A 4 -13.67 14.93 -31.97
N GLU A 5 -13.08 15.13 -33.16
CA GLU A 5 -13.75 15.78 -34.29
C GLU A 5 -14.31 14.78 -35.31
N ASN A 6 -13.96 13.49 -35.21
CA ASN A 6 -14.36 12.49 -36.19
C ASN A 6 -14.89 11.21 -35.52
N GLU A 7 -16.20 11.18 -35.26
CA GLU A 7 -16.92 10.03 -34.67
C GLU A 7 -16.76 8.73 -35.48
N SER A 8 -16.44 8.82 -36.78
CA SER A 8 -16.20 7.64 -37.63
C SER A 8 -14.88 6.91 -37.33
N ILE A 9 -13.92 7.59 -36.68
CA ILE A 9 -12.60 7.02 -36.31
C ILE A 9 -12.58 6.58 -34.84
N ALA A 10 -13.28 7.32 -33.96
CA ALA A 10 -13.23 7.08 -32.51
C ALA A 10 -14.14 5.94 -32.02
N GLY A 11 -15.05 5.43 -32.88
CA GLY A 11 -16.10 4.52 -32.46
C GLY A 11 -17.06 5.19 -31.45
N PRO A 12 -18.14 4.52 -31.02
CA PRO A 12 -18.94 5.04 -29.92
C PRO A 12 -18.02 5.20 -28.71
N ALA A 13 -18.03 6.39 -28.08
CA ALA A 13 -17.30 6.62 -26.85
C ALA A 13 -17.69 5.52 -25.85
N ILE A 14 -16.76 4.59 -25.57
CA ILE A 14 -17.01 3.52 -24.63
C ILE A 14 -17.30 4.22 -23.31
N PRO A 15 -18.53 4.10 -22.75
CA PRO A 15 -18.81 4.69 -21.46
C PRO A 15 -17.91 3.98 -20.48
N TYR A 16 -16.80 4.62 -20.08
CA TYR A 16 -15.88 4.03 -19.14
C TYR A 16 -16.67 3.85 -17.86
N SER A 17 -17.06 2.62 -17.54
CA SER A 17 -17.77 2.33 -16.31
C SER A 17 -16.88 2.81 -15.17
N ARG A 18 -17.30 3.91 -14.53
CA ARG A 18 -16.66 4.47 -13.32
C ARG A 18 -17.08 3.69 -12.09
N ASP A 19 -17.47 2.42 -12.26
CA ASP A 19 -17.82 1.54 -11.16
C ASP A 19 -16.55 1.14 -10.40
N TYR A 20 -16.20 1.97 -9.43
CA TYR A 20 -15.08 1.75 -8.53
C TYR A 20 -15.19 0.40 -7.83
N LYS A 21 -16.40 0.01 -7.40
CA LYS A 21 -16.66 -1.25 -6.70
C LYS A 21 -16.28 -2.43 -7.60
N ARG A 22 -16.73 -2.44 -8.86
CA ARG A 22 -16.39 -3.49 -9.81
C ARG A 22 -14.89 -3.59 -10.09
N LYS A 23 -14.19 -2.45 -10.16
CA LYS A 23 -12.72 -2.43 -10.34
C LYS A 23 -11.98 -3.00 -9.11
N VAL A 24 -12.44 -2.67 -7.91
CA VAL A 24 -11.91 -3.20 -6.65
C VAL A 24 -12.14 -4.71 -6.55
N GLU A 25 -13.35 -5.17 -6.82
CA GLU A 25 -13.69 -6.60 -6.86
C GLU A 25 -12.84 -7.36 -7.89
N TYR A 26 -12.67 -6.79 -9.08
CA TYR A 26 -11.79 -7.35 -10.10
C TYR A 26 -10.35 -7.46 -9.59
N LEU A 27 -9.80 -6.40 -8.99
CA LEU A 27 -8.45 -6.42 -8.43
C LEU A 27 -8.30 -7.51 -7.36
N HIS A 28 -9.19 -7.56 -6.36
CA HIS A 28 -9.15 -8.59 -5.32
C HIS A 28 -9.26 -10.01 -5.87
N SER A 29 -10.01 -10.21 -6.96
CA SER A 29 -10.12 -11.52 -7.62
C SER A 29 -8.82 -11.97 -8.32
N LYS A 30 -7.96 -11.01 -8.70
CA LYS A 30 -6.70 -11.24 -9.42
C LYS A 30 -5.48 -11.26 -8.51
N LEU A 31 -5.58 -10.70 -7.31
CA LEU A 31 -4.49 -10.75 -6.34
C LEU A 31 -4.18 -12.21 -5.97
N PRO A 32 -2.90 -12.62 -5.94
CA PRO A 32 -2.52 -13.95 -5.51
C PRO A 32 -3.07 -14.20 -4.10
N ARG A 33 -3.79 -15.31 -3.91
CA ARG A 33 -4.16 -15.73 -2.56
C ARG A 33 -2.88 -16.08 -1.83
N ALA A 34 -2.73 -15.61 -0.58
CA ALA A 34 -1.66 -16.07 0.29
C ALA A 34 -1.77 -17.60 0.39
N GLY A 35 -0.81 -18.31 -0.21
CA GLY A 35 -0.87 -19.77 -0.37
C GLY A 35 -0.73 -20.54 0.94
N SER A 36 -0.43 -19.86 2.04
CA SER A 36 -0.36 -20.42 3.38
C SER A 36 -0.92 -19.43 4.41
N ASN A 37 -1.36 -19.95 5.56
CA ASN A 37 -1.70 -19.19 6.76
C ASN A 37 -0.45 -18.58 7.43
N GLY A 38 0.58 -18.25 6.64
CA GLY A 38 1.80 -17.63 7.11
C GLY A 38 1.53 -16.27 7.74
N LYS A 39 2.41 -15.89 8.65
CA LYS A 39 2.43 -14.60 9.33
C LYS A 39 3.73 -13.90 8.97
N CYS A 40 3.67 -12.59 8.75
CA CYS A 40 4.84 -11.75 8.52
C CYS A 40 5.00 -10.81 9.72
N ASP A 41 5.80 -11.23 10.70
CA ASP A 41 6.10 -10.49 11.92
C ASP A 41 7.04 -9.31 11.68
N MET A 42 6.67 -8.15 12.23
CA MET A 42 7.50 -6.95 12.27
C MET A 42 7.30 -6.23 13.61
N ILE A 43 8.35 -6.17 14.42
CA ILE A 43 8.37 -5.39 15.67
C ILE A 43 9.10 -4.08 15.36
N VAL A 44 8.43 -2.95 15.56
CA VAL A 44 8.93 -1.62 15.21
C VAL A 44 8.82 -0.67 16.39
N HIS A 45 9.77 0.25 16.55
CA HIS A 45 9.65 1.34 17.51
C HIS A 45 8.96 2.54 16.86
N ARG A 46 8.26 3.35 17.65
CA ARG A 46 7.61 4.56 17.12
C ARG A 46 8.63 5.62 16.72
N GLU A 47 9.72 5.71 17.48
CA GLU A 47 10.79 6.70 17.29
C GLU A 47 11.64 6.42 16.06
N THR A 48 11.79 5.14 15.68
CA THR A 48 12.59 4.68 14.53
C THR A 48 11.72 3.95 13.51
N LEU A 49 10.44 4.35 13.39
CA LEU A 49 9.42 3.67 12.59
C LEU A 49 9.89 3.38 11.17
N PHE A 50 10.41 4.39 10.48
CA PHE A 50 10.83 4.26 9.08
C PHE A 50 11.99 3.29 8.92
N GLU A 51 13.05 3.44 9.73
CA GLU A 51 14.26 2.62 9.66
C GLU A 51 13.98 1.16 10.02
N ASP A 52 13.19 0.91 11.07
CA ASP A 52 12.80 -0.44 11.48
C ASP A 52 11.93 -1.11 10.42
N SER A 53 10.94 -0.39 9.90
CA SER A 53 10.07 -0.88 8.83
C SER A 53 10.87 -1.22 7.58
N TYR A 54 11.80 -0.34 7.18
CA TYR A 54 12.68 -0.55 6.04
C TYR A 54 13.51 -1.82 6.23
N ARG A 55 14.20 -1.98 7.37
CA ARG A 55 15.04 -3.13 7.65
C ARG A 55 14.27 -4.44 7.55
N HIS A 56 13.12 -4.52 8.24
CA HIS A 56 12.26 -5.70 8.20
C HIS A 56 11.77 -6.01 6.79
N ILE A 57 11.24 -5.02 6.07
CA ILE A 57 10.71 -5.22 4.70
C ILE A 57 11.80 -5.72 3.76
N MET A 58 13.00 -5.16 3.85
CA MET A 58 14.12 -5.52 2.97
C MET A 58 14.70 -6.90 3.26
N GLU A 59 14.52 -7.43 4.48
CA GLU A 59 14.90 -8.79 4.85
C GLU A 59 13.88 -9.85 4.38
N LYS A 60 12.63 -9.45 4.11
CA LYS A 60 11.57 -10.38 3.69
C LYS A 60 11.52 -10.55 2.18
N THR A 61 11.19 -11.76 1.75
CA THR A 61 10.88 -12.05 0.36
C THR A 61 9.50 -11.49 -0.03
N PRO A 62 9.25 -11.22 -1.33
CA PRO A 62 7.92 -10.81 -1.79
C PRO A 62 6.80 -11.81 -1.46
N ALA A 63 7.12 -13.11 -1.29
CA ALA A 63 6.16 -14.12 -0.88
C ALA A 63 5.75 -13.96 0.59
N GLU A 64 6.73 -13.67 1.46
CA GLU A 64 6.48 -13.43 2.89
C GLU A 64 5.68 -12.15 3.12
N LEU A 65 5.97 -11.08 2.38
CA LEU A 65 5.23 -9.81 2.47
C LEU A 65 3.77 -9.93 2.02
N ARG A 66 3.40 -11.00 1.31
CA ARG A 66 2.00 -11.30 0.94
C ARG A 66 1.26 -12.11 2.00
N HIS A 67 1.94 -12.59 3.05
CA HIS A 67 1.29 -13.19 4.20
C HIS A 67 0.55 -12.14 5.03
N LYS A 68 -0.19 -12.59 6.05
CA LYS A 68 -0.84 -11.68 6.98
C LYS A 68 0.24 -10.91 7.74
N LEU A 69 0.34 -9.60 7.49
CA LEU A 69 1.23 -8.71 8.24
C LEU A 69 0.82 -8.72 9.71
N TRP A 70 1.82 -8.84 10.56
CA TRP A 70 1.67 -8.82 12.00
C TRP A 70 2.63 -7.79 12.57
N ILE A 71 2.08 -6.61 12.83
CA ILE A 71 2.84 -5.47 13.32
C ILE A 71 2.67 -5.36 14.83
N GLU A 72 3.78 -5.13 15.53
CA GLU A 72 3.80 -4.84 16.96
C GLU A 72 4.65 -3.59 17.20
N PHE A 73 4.12 -2.64 17.97
CA PHE A 73 4.92 -1.53 18.49
C PHE A 73 5.66 -2.01 19.74
N PHE A 74 6.98 -1.82 19.74
CA PHE A 74 7.82 -2.30 20.84
C PHE A 74 7.37 -1.70 22.18
N GLY A 75 7.15 -2.56 23.18
CA GLY A 75 6.72 -2.14 24.51
C GLY A 75 5.22 -1.80 24.65
N GLU A 76 4.43 -1.97 23.58
CA GLU A 76 2.99 -1.70 23.61
C GLU A 76 2.15 -2.98 23.52
N THR A 77 1.14 -3.09 24.38
CA THR A 77 0.19 -4.20 24.33
C THR A 77 -0.85 -3.92 23.23
N GLY A 78 -0.69 -4.56 22.07
CA GLY A 78 -1.68 -4.51 20.99
C GLY A 78 -2.94 -5.30 21.33
N LEU A 79 -4.06 -4.62 21.63
CA LEU A 79 -5.35 -5.26 21.91
C LEU A 79 -6.10 -5.66 20.61
N ASP A 80 -5.90 -4.90 19.53
CA ASP A 80 -6.44 -5.17 18.18
C ASP A 80 -5.35 -5.02 17.12
N TYR A 81 -4.80 -6.15 16.67
CA TYR A 81 -3.76 -6.21 15.65
C TYR A 81 -4.19 -5.62 14.29
N GLY A 82 -5.50 -5.58 14.00
CA GLY A 82 -6.03 -4.93 12.80
C GLY A 82 -5.96 -3.41 12.89
N GLY A 83 -6.13 -2.84 14.09
CA GLY A 83 -5.90 -1.43 14.38
C GLY A 83 -4.43 -1.05 14.23
N VAL A 84 -3.54 -1.82 14.86
CA VAL A 84 -2.09 -1.58 14.85
C VAL A 84 -1.52 -1.59 13.43
N THR A 85 -1.92 -2.58 12.61
CA THR A 85 -1.46 -2.64 11.21
C THR A 85 -1.89 -1.41 10.40
N ARG A 86 -3.14 -0.92 10.60
CA ARG A 86 -3.62 0.29 9.91
C ARG A 86 -2.85 1.53 10.38
N GLU A 87 -2.62 1.65 11.68
CA GLU A 87 -1.85 2.75 12.26
C GLU A 87 -0.42 2.76 11.71
N TRP A 88 0.24 1.60 11.65
CA TRP A 88 1.56 1.47 11.07
C TRP A 88 1.63 1.96 9.62
N PHE A 89 0.70 1.54 8.75
CA PHE A 89 0.63 2.04 7.38
C PHE A 89 0.43 3.57 7.33
N PHE A 90 -0.43 4.10 8.20
CA PHE A 90 -0.67 5.53 8.30
C PHE A 90 0.61 6.29 8.68
N LEU A 91 1.27 5.92 9.76
CA LEU A 91 2.49 6.58 10.23
C LEU A 91 3.63 6.45 9.21
N LEU A 92 3.83 5.26 8.65
CA LEU A 92 4.87 5.02 7.64
C LEU A 92 4.65 5.87 6.40
N SER A 93 3.39 6.03 5.96
CA SER A 93 3.06 6.88 4.81
C SER A 93 3.39 8.35 5.01
N HIS A 94 3.48 8.83 6.26
CA HIS A 94 3.93 10.19 6.56
C HIS A 94 5.46 10.26 6.64
N GLU A 95 6.09 9.31 7.32
CA GLU A 95 7.55 9.27 7.49
C GLU A 95 8.31 9.13 6.16
N ILE A 96 7.75 8.43 5.16
CA ILE A 96 8.34 8.32 3.82
C ILE A 96 8.56 9.69 3.16
N PHE A 97 7.71 10.68 3.47
CA PHE A 97 7.82 12.04 2.93
C PHE A 97 8.61 12.99 3.84
N ASN A 98 9.29 12.47 4.87
CA ASN A 98 10.15 13.29 5.72
C ASN A 98 11.30 13.88 4.87
N PRO A 99 11.40 15.24 4.76
CA PRO A 99 12.40 15.89 3.91
C PRO A 99 13.84 15.57 4.32
N TYR A 100 14.09 15.21 5.58
CA TYR A 100 15.42 14.86 6.06
C TYR A 100 16.00 13.61 5.38
N TYR A 101 15.16 12.74 4.82
CA TYR A 101 15.61 11.57 4.05
C TYR A 101 15.95 11.91 2.59
N GLY A 102 15.60 13.11 2.10
CA GLY A 102 15.90 13.55 0.73
C GLY A 102 15.25 12.71 -0.38
N LEU A 103 14.15 12.02 -0.09
CA LEU A 103 13.49 11.09 -1.02
C LEU A 103 12.51 11.78 -1.98
N PHE A 104 11.86 12.86 -1.54
CA PHE A 104 10.78 13.53 -2.28
C PHE A 104 10.88 15.05 -2.13
N GLU A 105 10.36 15.76 -3.13
CA GLU A 105 10.16 17.21 -3.12
C GLU A 105 8.77 17.57 -3.64
N TYR A 106 8.24 18.71 -3.22
CA TYR A 106 6.98 19.23 -3.76
C TYR A 106 7.22 19.85 -5.13
N SER A 107 6.40 19.47 -6.11
CA SER A 107 6.49 20.01 -7.48
C SER A 107 6.04 21.47 -7.62
N ALA A 108 5.30 21.99 -6.63
CA ALA A 108 4.86 23.37 -6.58
C ALA A 108 5.08 23.93 -5.16
N THR A 109 5.70 25.11 -5.10
CA THR A 109 5.86 25.96 -3.91
C THR A 109 4.70 26.93 -3.78
#